data_AF-A0A0V1M1A4-F1
#
_entry.id   AF-A0A0V1M1A4-F1
#
_cell.length_a   1.000
_cell.length_b   1.000
_cell.length_c   1.000
_cell.angle_alpha   90.00
_cell.angle_beta   90.00
_cell.angle_gamma   90.00
#
_symmetry.space_group_name_H-M   'P 1'
#
loop_
_entity.id
_entity.type
_entity.pdbx_description
1 polymer ?
#
loop_
_entity_poly.entity_id
_entity_poly.type
_entity_poly.pdbx_seq_one_letter_code
_entity_poly.pdbx_strand_id
1 'polypeptide(L)'
;MKKFNVWMSNLLLTKGKRKLKQYIPCKPNKWGFKVISRAGKSGLRYDFEFYDMKNLIVEDPLPFQPANYVLKLCETLPKNSNYKLFFDNYYTFLELQLRLKRMGILSCGTIRSNRLRGCPLLSENELKSKG
;
A
#
# COMPACT_ATOMS: atom_id res chain seq x y z
N MET A 1 -4.05 19.08 -9.83
CA MET A 1 -3.16 17.93 -9.51
C MET A 1 -3.94 16.88 -8.71
N LYS A 2 -4.10 15.65 -9.23
CA LYS A 2 -4.94 14.61 -8.58
C LYS A 2 -4.10 13.77 -7.61
N LYS A 3 -4.38 13.90 -6.31
CA LYS A 3 -3.69 13.16 -5.24
C LYS A 3 -4.61 12.04 -4.73
N PHE A 4 -4.09 10.82 -4.71
CA PHE A 4 -4.73 9.67 -4.08
C PHE A 4 -3.83 9.15 -2.96
N ASN A 5 -4.46 8.87 -1.83
CA ASN A 5 -3.82 8.14 -0.76
C ASN A 5 -4.34 6.71 -0.84
N VAL A 6 -3.45 5.73 -0.98
CA VAL A 6 -3.78 4.35 -0.62
C VAL A 6 -3.59 4.28 0.89
N TRP A 7 -4.63 4.72 1.60
CA TRP A 7 -4.70 4.73 3.05
C TRP A 7 -6.06 4.21 3.47
N MET A 8 -6.08 2.97 3.92
CA MET A 8 -6.76 2.49 5.12
C MET A 8 -6.73 0.97 5.07
N SER A 9 -5.89 0.35 5.89
CA SER A 9 -6.24 -0.96 6.42
C SER A 9 -7.36 -0.74 7.43
N ASN A 10 -8.59 -0.86 6.94
CA ASN A 10 -9.79 -0.78 7.76
C ASN A 10 -10.14 -2.16 8.28
N LEU A 11 -10.51 -2.19 9.55
CA LEU A 11 -11.02 -3.40 10.15
C LEU A 11 -12.54 -3.28 10.21
N LEU A 12 -13.25 -4.05 9.38
CA LEU A 12 -14.69 -4.18 9.47
C LEU A 12 -15.03 -5.13 10.63
N LEU A 13 -15.73 -4.62 11.63
CA LEU A 13 -16.06 -5.36 12.83
C LEU A 13 -17.02 -6.50 12.50
N THR A 14 -16.74 -7.68 13.07
CA THR A 14 -17.67 -8.80 12.96
C THR A 14 -17.66 -9.64 14.23
N LYS A 15 -18.88 -9.98 14.68
CA LYS A 15 -19.11 -10.97 15.74
C LYS A 15 -19.10 -12.40 15.19
N GLY A 16 -19.21 -12.58 13.86
CA GLY A 16 -19.24 -13.90 13.23
C GLY A 16 -17.86 -14.59 13.22
N LYS A 17 -17.87 -15.92 13.37
CA LYS A 17 -16.68 -16.76 13.18
C LYS A 17 -16.53 -17.06 11.68
N ARG A 18 -15.64 -16.33 11.00
CA ARG A 18 -15.31 -16.56 9.58
C ARG A 18 -13.79 -16.66 9.39
N LYS A 19 -13.36 -17.45 8.41
CA LYS A 19 -11.93 -17.72 8.12
C LYS A 19 -11.13 -16.47 7.72
N LEU A 20 -11.78 -15.48 7.10
CA LEU A 20 -11.16 -14.21 6.66
C LEU A 20 -10.96 -13.20 7.79
N LYS A 21 -11.38 -13.52 9.01
CA LYS A 21 -11.24 -12.64 10.16
C LYS A 21 -9.77 -12.58 10.58
N GLN A 22 -9.26 -11.36 10.72
CA GLN A 22 -7.88 -11.09 11.13
C GLN A 22 -7.82 -10.44 12.50
N TYR A 23 -6.73 -10.74 13.21
CA TYR A 23 -6.35 -10.05 14.44
C TYR A 23 -5.31 -8.98 14.14
N ILE A 24 -5.59 -7.72 14.50
CA ILE A 24 -4.70 -6.58 14.36
C ILE A 24 -4.52 -5.95 15.75
N PRO A 25 -3.42 -6.24 16.46
CA PRO A 25 -3.21 -5.82 17.85
C PRO A 25 -3.34 -4.32 18.09
N CYS A 26 -2.86 -3.51 17.15
CA CYS A 26 -2.75 -2.06 17.27
C CYS A 26 -4.04 -1.31 16.89
N LYS A 27 -5.17 -1.99 16.67
CA LYS A 27 -6.46 -1.36 16.38
C LYS A 27 -7.35 -1.39 17.63
N PRO A 28 -8.18 -0.35 17.87
CA PRO A 28 -9.06 -0.29 19.05
C PRO A 28 -9.91 -1.55 19.20
N ASN A 29 -10.51 -1.97 18.09
CA ASN A 29 -11.08 -3.30 17.95
C ASN A 29 -10.07 -4.17 17.20
N LYS A 30 -9.64 -5.26 17.81
CA LYS A 30 -8.54 -6.06 17.28
C LYS A 30 -8.98 -7.11 16.27
N TRP A 31 -10.26 -7.47 16.24
CA TRP A 31 -10.77 -8.61 15.49
C TRP A 31 -11.79 -8.18 14.42
N GLY A 32 -11.52 -8.49 13.14
CA GLY A 32 -12.45 -8.18 12.05
C GLY A 32 -11.90 -8.48 10.65
N PHE A 33 -12.59 -8.05 9.60
CA PHE A 33 -12.10 -8.20 8.24
C PHE A 33 -11.17 -7.04 7.90
N LYS A 34 -9.94 -7.35 7.51
CA LYS A 34 -9.01 -6.35 7.01
C LYS A 34 -9.38 -6.03 5.56
N VAL A 35 -9.66 -4.78 5.30
CA VAL A 35 -9.94 -4.23 3.97
C VAL A 35 -8.85 -3.24 3.63
N ILE A 36 -8.28 -3.34 2.44
CA ILE A 36 -7.35 -2.35 1.90
C ILE A 36 -8.15 -1.46 0.95
N SER A 37 -7.96 -0.15 1.05
CA SER A 37 -8.72 0.79 0.21
C SER A 37 -7.86 1.92 -0.34
N ARG A 38 -8.26 2.39 -1.52
CA ARG A 38 -7.75 3.58 -2.18
C ARG A 38 -8.73 4.72 -1.99
N ALA A 39 -8.25 5.81 -1.42
CA ALA A 39 -9.04 7.00 -1.14
C ALA A 39 -8.44 8.25 -1.80
N GLY A 40 -9.29 9.21 -2.16
CA GLY A 40 -8.83 10.51 -2.64
C GLY A 40 -8.44 11.44 -1.51
N LYS A 41 -7.89 12.60 -1.88
CA LYS A 41 -7.65 13.69 -0.92
C LYS A 41 -8.92 14.10 -0.15
N SER A 42 -10.11 13.92 -0.74
CA SER A 42 -11.40 14.18 -0.09
C SER A 42 -11.75 13.21 1.05
N GLY A 43 -11.00 12.11 1.20
CA GLY A 43 -11.35 11.03 2.13
C GLY A 43 -12.37 10.04 1.57
N LEU A 44 -12.93 10.29 0.39
CA LEU A 44 -13.82 9.33 -0.29
C LEU A 44 -13.03 8.11 -0.76
N ARG A 45 -13.57 6.93 -0.48
CA ARG A 45 -13.05 5.65 -0.99
C ARG A 45 -13.52 5.45 -2.41
N TYR A 46 -12.57 5.20 -3.31
CA TYR A 46 -12.84 4.97 -4.74
C TYR A 46 -12.74 3.48 -5.09
N ASP A 47 -11.92 2.74 -4.36
CA ASP A 47 -11.71 1.32 -4.61
C ASP A 47 -11.30 0.61 -3.31
N PHE A 48 -11.61 -0.68 -3.20
CA PHE A 48 -11.27 -1.50 -2.04
C PHE A 48 -11.16 -2.98 -2.39
N GLU A 49 -10.34 -3.69 -1.61
CA GLU A 49 -10.14 -5.13 -1.72
C GLU A 49 -10.08 -5.76 -0.33
N PHE A 50 -10.68 -6.95 -0.18
CA PHE A 50 -10.56 -7.71 1.05
C PHE A 50 -9.15 -8.29 1.14
N TYR A 51 -8.53 -8.17 2.31
CA TYR A 51 -7.22 -8.77 2.52
C TYR A 51 -7.38 -10.28 2.70
N ASP A 52 -7.14 -11.00 1.61
CA ASP A 52 -7.06 -12.44 1.55
C ASP A 52 -5.68 -12.87 1.00
N MET A 53 -4.84 -13.43 1.88
CA MET A 53 -3.47 -13.85 1.53
C MET A 53 -3.41 -14.99 0.49
N LYS A 54 -4.53 -15.53 0.01
CA LYS A 54 -4.51 -16.65 -0.95
C LYS A 54 -5.19 -16.34 -2.27
N ASN A 55 -6.14 -15.40 -2.30
CA ASN A 55 -7.08 -15.27 -3.40
C ASN A 55 -6.97 -13.94 -4.16
N LEU A 56 -5.89 -13.17 -3.95
CA LEU A 56 -5.68 -11.93 -4.69
C LEU A 56 -5.25 -12.22 -6.14
N ILE A 57 -6.09 -11.82 -7.10
CA ILE A 57 -5.83 -11.97 -8.54
C ILE A 57 -5.34 -10.61 -9.09
N VAL A 58 -4.09 -10.59 -9.54
CA VAL A 58 -3.43 -9.43 -10.18
C VAL A 58 -2.72 -9.91 -11.43
N GLU A 59 -2.83 -9.14 -12.52
CA GLU A 59 -2.07 -9.37 -13.74
C GLU A 59 -0.57 -9.09 -13.49
N ASP A 60 0.29 -10.09 -13.74
CA ASP A 60 1.75 -9.99 -13.53
C ASP A 60 2.10 -9.57 -12.07
N PRO A 61 1.87 -10.47 -11.09
CA PRO A 61 2.07 -10.16 -9.69
C PRO A 61 3.55 -10.00 -9.34
N LEU A 62 3.84 -9.05 -8.46
CA LEU A 62 5.15 -8.92 -7.82
C LEU A 62 5.37 -10.06 -6.81
N PRO A 63 6.64 -10.41 -6.50
CA PRO A 63 6.96 -11.44 -5.50
C PRO A 63 6.50 -11.05 -4.08
N PHE A 64 6.12 -9.80 -3.85
CA PHE A 64 5.68 -9.29 -2.56
C PHE A 64 4.16 -9.10 -2.53
N GLN A 65 3.47 -10.01 -1.84
CA GLN A 65 2.01 -9.98 -1.75
C GLN A 65 1.41 -8.64 -1.30
N PRO A 66 1.98 -7.89 -0.31
CA PRO A 66 1.45 -6.58 0.04
C PRO A 66 1.44 -5.61 -1.15
N ALA A 67 2.50 -5.60 -1.97
CA ALA A 67 2.60 -4.72 -3.13
C ALA A 67 1.51 -5.02 -4.17
N ASN A 68 1.11 -6.29 -4.31
CA ASN A 68 0.08 -6.70 -5.25
C ASN A 68 -1.29 -6.10 -4.92
N TYR A 69 -1.62 -5.87 -3.65
CA TYR A 69 -2.84 -5.16 -3.30
C TYR A 69 -2.85 -3.71 -3.80
N VAL A 70 -1.69 -3.04 -3.81
CA VAL A 70 -1.58 -1.69 -4.36
C VAL A 70 -1.77 -1.73 -5.88
N LEU A 71 -1.16 -2.70 -6.56
CA LEU A 71 -1.36 -2.89 -8.00
C LEU A 71 -2.83 -3.16 -8.32
N LYS A 72 -3.49 -4.03 -7.55
CA LYS A 72 -4.91 -4.35 -7.72
C LYS A 72 -5.79 -3.10 -7.69
N LEU A 73 -5.62 -2.28 -6.65
CA LEU A 73 -6.38 -1.04 -6.48
C LEU A 73 -6.04 0.03 -7.54
N CYS A 74 -4.92 -0.13 -8.25
CA CYS A 74 -4.50 0.75 -9.34
C CYS A 74 -4.97 0.27 -10.71
N GLU A 75 -5.53 -0.94 -10.86
CA GLU A 75 -6.10 -1.42 -12.13
C GLU A 75 -7.25 -0.50 -12.61
N THR A 76 -8.03 0.03 -11.66
CA THR A 76 -9.14 0.94 -11.91
C THR A 76 -8.72 2.41 -12.07
N LEU A 77 -7.41 2.71 -11.95
CA LEU A 77 -6.89 4.07 -12.14
C LEU A 77 -6.55 4.36 -13.60
N PRO A 78 -6.97 5.51 -14.16
CA PRO A 78 -6.48 5.94 -15.47
C PRO A 78 -4.96 6.12 -15.45
N LYS A 79 -4.29 5.49 -16.43
CA LYS A 79 -2.84 5.54 -16.60
C LYS A 79 -2.42 6.92 -17.16
N ASN A 80 -1.15 7.29 -16.95
CA ASN A 80 -0.55 8.53 -17.48
C ASN A 80 -1.33 9.83 -17.17
N SER A 81 -2.08 9.84 -16.07
CA SER A 81 -3.02 10.92 -15.70
C SER A 81 -2.51 11.79 -14.54
N ASN A 82 -1.19 11.80 -14.31
CA ASN A 82 -0.53 12.55 -13.24
C ASN A 82 -1.09 12.26 -11.82
N TYR A 83 -1.52 11.02 -11.60
CA TYR A 83 -1.91 10.56 -10.27
C TYR A 83 -0.68 10.39 -9.38
N LYS A 84 -0.80 10.88 -8.15
CA LYS A 84 0.21 10.71 -7.10
C LYS A 84 -0.37 9.81 -6.02
N LEU A 85 0.29 8.66 -5.81
CA LEU A 85 -0.09 7.62 -4.87
C LEU A 85 0.79 7.69 -3.62
N PHE A 86 0.16 7.68 -2.46
CA PHE A 86 0.85 7.62 -1.17
C PHE A 86 0.43 6.38 -0.40
N PHE A 87 1.38 5.60 0.11
CA PHE A 87 1.14 4.39 0.91
C PHE A 87 2.17 4.23 2.04
N ASP A 88 1.83 3.39 3.02
CA ASP A 88 2.67 3.14 4.18
C ASP A 88 3.91 2.30 3.86
N ASN A 89 4.80 2.15 4.86
CA ASN A 89 6.00 1.35 4.72
C ASN A 89 5.76 -0.17 4.58
N TYR A 90 4.56 -0.66 4.88
CA TYR A 90 4.23 -2.07 4.75
C TYR A 90 4.06 -2.43 3.28
N TYR A 91 3.48 -1.53 2.49
CA TYR A 91 3.29 -1.68 1.04
C TYR A 91 4.49 -1.21 0.19
N THR A 92 5.44 -0.44 0.76
CA THR A 92 6.57 0.09 -0.02
C THR A 92 7.63 -0.95 -0.37
N PHE A 93 7.81 -1.19 -1.66
CA PHE A 93 8.89 -1.99 -2.28
C PHE A 93 9.44 -1.27 -3.53
N LEU A 94 10.70 -1.49 -3.88
CA LEU A 94 11.34 -0.85 -5.05
C LEU A 94 10.66 -1.29 -6.37
N GLU A 95 10.32 -2.56 -6.50
CA GLU A 95 9.60 -3.12 -7.65
C GLU A 95 8.26 -2.43 -7.87
N LEU A 96 7.55 -2.16 -6.78
CA LEU A 96 6.27 -1.47 -6.83
C LEU A 96 6.43 -0.06 -7.38
N GLN A 97 7.47 0.67 -6.95
CA GLN A 97 7.76 2.02 -7.48
C GLN A 97 8.02 1.98 -8.99
N LEU A 98 8.82 1.00 -9.45
CA LEU A 98 9.12 0.83 -10.87
C LEU A 98 7.87 0.47 -11.67
N ARG A 99 7.04 -0.44 -11.17
CA ARG A 99 5.78 -0.85 -11.82
C ARG A 99 4.79 0.30 -11.92
N LEU A 100 4.60 1.07 -10.85
CA LEU A 100 3.72 2.25 -10.85
C LEU A 100 4.22 3.32 -11.82
N LYS A 101 5.54 3.58 -11.86
CA LYS A 101 6.15 4.51 -12.82
C LYS A 101 5.88 4.07 -14.27
N ARG A 102 6.00 2.79 -14.58
CA ARG A 102 5.66 2.23 -15.91
C ARG A 102 4.17 2.39 -16.25
N MET A 103 3.29 2.38 -15.25
CA MET A 103 1.86 2.66 -15.41
C MET A 103 1.53 4.16 -15.54
N GLY A 104 2.53 5.04 -15.45
CA GLY A 104 2.33 6.49 -15.44
C GLY A 104 1.71 7.02 -14.14
N ILE A 105 1.88 6.27 -13.05
CA ILE A 105 1.43 6.62 -11.71
C ILE A 105 2.66 7.00 -10.89
N LEU A 106 2.67 8.23 -10.37
CA LEU A 106 3.72 8.67 -9.46
C LEU A 106 3.42 8.12 -8.07
N SER A 107 4.45 7.71 -7.33
CA SER A 107 4.28 7.17 -5.98
C SER A 107 5.30 7.73 -5.00
N CYS A 108 4.91 7.76 -3.73
CA CYS A 108 5.75 8.17 -2.62
C CYS A 108 5.37 7.36 -1.38
N GLY A 109 6.37 6.88 -0.64
CA GLY A 109 6.17 6.11 0.57
C GLY A 109 7.48 5.96 1.31
N THR A 110 7.39 5.65 2.60
CA THR A 110 8.57 5.32 3.42
C THR A 110 8.97 3.87 3.15
N ILE A 111 10.26 3.59 2.99
CA ILE A 111 10.77 2.22 2.79
C ILE A 111 11.44 1.73 4.07
N ARG A 112 11.22 0.45 4.42
CA ARG A 112 11.91 -0.16 5.57
C ARG A 112 13.36 -0.47 5.21
N SER A 113 14.27 -0.29 6.17
CA SER A 113 15.72 -0.51 5.97
C SER A 113 16.03 -1.91 5.44
N ASN A 114 15.33 -2.93 5.93
CA ASN A 114 15.49 -4.32 5.47
C ASN A 114 15.01 -4.58 4.03
N ARG A 115 14.43 -3.59 3.34
CA ARG A 115 13.99 -3.68 1.94
C ARG A 115 14.89 -2.88 0.98
N LEU A 116 15.94 -2.25 1.50
CA LEU A 116 16.86 -1.41 0.73
C LEU A 116 17.88 -2.21 -0.10
N ARG A 117 18.00 -3.54 0.09
CA ARG A 117 18.92 -4.41 -0.66
C ARG A 117 20.37 -3.91 -0.67
N GLY A 118 20.84 -3.46 0.49
CA GLY A 118 22.20 -2.93 0.61
C GLY A 118 22.42 -1.57 -0.07
N CYS A 119 21.34 -0.84 -0.39
CA CYS A 119 21.47 0.54 -0.88
C CYS A 119 22.30 1.36 0.12
N PRO A 120 23.41 1.98 -0.32
CA PRO A 120 24.29 2.76 0.54
C PRO A 120 23.64 4.12 0.84
N LEU A 121 22.64 4.12 1.72
CA LEU A 121 22.10 5.35 2.26
C LEU A 121 23.05 5.89 3.31
N LEU A 122 23.25 7.21 3.28
CA LEU A 122 23.92 7.92 4.35
C LEU A 122 23.20 7.66 5.67
N SER A 123 23.96 7.51 6.74
CA SER A 123 23.42 7.44 8.09
C SER A 123 22.67 8.74 8.43
N GLU A 124 21.77 8.65 9.41
CA GLU A 124 21.02 9.83 9.85
C GLU A 124 21.96 10.95 10.34
N ASN A 125 23.09 10.59 10.97
CA ASN A 125 24.09 11.55 11.42
C ASN A 125 24.82 12.23 10.25
N GLU A 126 25.19 11.47 9.21
CA GLU A 126 25.81 12.03 8.00
C GLU A 126 24.85 12.89 7.18
N LEU A 127 23.55 12.57 7.21
CA LEU A 127 22.53 13.40 6.59
C LEU A 127 22.35 14.72 7.34
N LYS A 128 22.33 14.68 8.68
CA LYS A 128 22.23 15.87 9.53
C LYS A 128 23.46 16.78 9.45
N SER A 129 24.66 16.23 9.29
CA SER A 129 25.86 17.06 9.16
C SER A 129 25.99 17.78 7.81
N LYS A 130 25.30 17.28 6.79
CA LYS A 130 25.26 17.85 5.44
C LYS A 130 24.08 18.80 5.21
N GLY A 131 23.22 19.00 6.21
CA GLY A 131 21.99 19.80 6.15
C GLY A 131 21.95 20.89 7.19
#